data_AF-A0A8J8EMI6-F1
#
_entry.id   AF-A0A8J8EMI6-F1
#
_cell.length_a   1.000
_cell.length_b   1.000
_cell.length_c   1.000
_cell.angle_alpha   90.00
_cell.angle_beta   90.00
_cell.angle_gamma   90.00
#
_symmetry.space_group_name_H-M   'P 1'
#
loop_
_entity.id
_entity.type
_entity.pdbx_description
1 polymer ?
#
loop_
_entity_poly.entity_id
_entity_poly.type
_entity_poly.pdbx_seq_one_letter_code
_entity_poly.pdbx_strand_id
1 'polypeptide(L)'
;MKTERAKEILLNLLKIPSPSGSEDRIALHIMEFLHKLDYDVYIESDGEIIDLVVNPDAELFYEVHMDTIPMRAEPFVRGNIVYGT
;
A
#
# COMPACT_ATOMS: atom_id res chain seq x y z
N MET A 1 13.92 -3.30 -15.89
CA MET A 1 12.78 -4.20 -15.59
C MET A 1 12.27 -4.06 -14.17
N LYS A 2 13.07 -4.31 -13.10
CA LYS A 2 12.58 -4.20 -11.71
C LYS A 2 12.15 -2.78 -11.30
N THR A 3 12.96 -1.77 -11.63
CA THR A 3 12.68 -0.35 -11.29
C THR A 3 11.43 0.19 -11.99
N GLU A 4 11.20 -0.18 -13.25
CA GLU A 4 9.98 0.22 -13.97
C GLU A 4 8.72 -0.36 -13.32
N ARG A 5 8.77 -1.64 -12.94
CA ARG A 5 7.67 -2.30 -12.22
C ARG A 5 7.41 -1.67 -10.85
N ALA A 6 8.47 -1.31 -10.11
CA ALA A 6 8.32 -0.65 -8.81
C ALA A 6 7.68 0.75 -8.94
N LYS A 7 8.06 1.53 -9.96
CA LYS A 7 7.42 2.83 -10.25
C LYS A 7 5.95 2.68 -10.62
N GLU A 8 5.61 1.67 -11.40
CA GLU A 8 4.22 1.38 -11.77
C GLU A 8 3.37 1.01 -10.55
N ILE A 9 3.89 0.14 -9.69
CA ILE A 9 3.23 -0.23 -8.42
C ILE A 9 3.03 1.02 -7.55
N LEU A 10 4.08 1.83 -7.35
CA LEU A 10 3.99 3.05 -6.56
C LEU A 10 2.96 4.04 -7.14
N LEU A 11 2.96 4.25 -8.46
CA LEU A 11 2.01 5.13 -9.12
C LEU A 11 0.56 4.65 -8.95
N ASN A 12 0.33 3.33 -8.97
CA ASN A 12 -1.01 2.77 -8.75
C ASN A 12 -1.47 2.94 -7.30
N LEU A 13 -0.57 2.76 -6.33
CA LEU A 13 -0.86 3.04 -4.92
C LEU A 13 -1.21 4.51 -4.69
N LEU A 14 -0.40 5.44 -5.21
CA LEU A 14 -0.61 6.89 -5.05
C LEU A 14 -1.93 7.39 -5.66
N LYS A 15 -2.49 6.68 -6.65
CA LYS A 15 -3.80 7.02 -7.25
C LYS A 15 -4.98 6.68 -6.35
N ILE A 16 -4.76 5.93 -5.28
CA ILE A 16 -5.79 5.58 -4.29
C ILE A 16 -5.60 6.50 -3.09
N PRO A 17 -6.49 7.49 -2.86
CA PRO A 17 -6.40 8.32 -1.67
C PRO A 17 -6.55 7.46 -0.42
N SER A 18 -5.64 7.62 0.53
CA SER A 18 -5.64 6.93 1.82
C SER A 18 -5.38 7.89 2.99
N PRO A 19 -6.12 9.03 3.12
CA PRO A 19 -5.95 9.87 4.29
C PRO A 19 -6.23 9.07 5.57
N SER A 20 -5.56 9.40 6.67
CA SER A 20 -5.73 8.67 7.93
C SER A 20 -7.20 8.48 8.30
N GLY A 21 -7.62 7.24 8.54
CA GLY A 21 -9.01 6.82 8.80
C GLY A 21 -9.86 6.59 7.54
N SER A 22 -9.27 6.47 6.36
CA SER A 22 -9.94 6.17 5.08
C SER A 22 -9.12 5.22 4.19
N GLU A 23 -8.44 4.25 4.80
CA GLU A 23 -7.47 3.34 4.17
C GLU A 23 -8.13 2.12 3.51
N ASP A 24 -9.42 1.85 3.73
CA ASP A 24 -10.12 0.64 3.27
C ASP A 24 -9.84 0.28 1.80
N ARG A 25 -9.82 1.28 0.92
CA ARG A 25 -9.59 1.08 -0.52
C ARG A 25 -8.15 0.70 -0.84
N ILE A 26 -7.18 1.32 -0.17
CA ILE A 26 -5.77 1.01 -0.42
C ILE A 26 -5.43 -0.35 0.23
N ALA A 27 -5.99 -0.64 1.40
CA ALA A 27 -5.85 -1.95 2.05
C ALA A 27 -6.38 -3.08 1.16
N LEU A 28 -7.59 -2.94 0.60
CA LEU A 28 -8.15 -3.91 -0.34
C LEU A 28 -7.25 -4.11 -1.57
N HIS A 29 -6.74 -3.01 -2.15
CA HIS A 29 -5.85 -3.09 -3.31
C HIS A 29 -4.54 -3.82 -3.00
N ILE A 30 -3.93 -3.53 -1.85
CA ILE A 30 -2.69 -4.19 -1.39
C ILE A 30 -2.96 -5.67 -1.14
N MET A 31 -4.05 -6.02 -0.45
CA MET A 31 -4.43 -7.41 -0.21
C MET A 31 -4.60 -8.19 -1.51
N GLU A 32 -5.35 -7.64 -2.49
CA GLU A 32 -5.52 -8.27 -3.80
C GLU A 32 -4.20 -8.44 -4.55
N PHE A 33 -3.29 -7.47 -4.42
CA PHE A 33 -1.95 -7.55 -5.01
C PHE A 33 -1.12 -8.65 -4.37
N LEU A 34 -1.14 -8.77 -3.04
CA LEU A 34 -0.43 -9.82 -2.29
C LEU A 34 -0.98 -11.22 -2.60
N HIS A 35 -2.31 -11.38 -2.69
CA HIS A 35 -2.94 -12.64 -3.11
C HIS A 35 -2.51 -13.07 -4.52
N LYS A 36 -2.34 -12.12 -5.46
CA LYS A 36 -1.81 -12.42 -6.82
C LYS A 36 -0.34 -12.87 -6.82
N LEU A 37 0.36 -12.69 -5.71
CA LEU A 37 1.73 -13.18 -5.50
C LEU A 37 1.76 -14.46 -4.64
N ASP A 38 0.61 -15.10 -4.44
CA ASP A 38 0.43 -16.33 -3.65
C ASP A 38 0.79 -16.17 -2.16
N TYR A 39 0.66 -14.96 -1.63
CA TYR A 39 0.71 -14.74 -0.18
C TYR A 39 -0.67 -14.93 0.44
N ASP A 40 -0.74 -15.60 1.58
CA ASP A 40 -1.93 -15.61 2.45
C ASP A 40 -1.91 -14.33 3.29
N VAL A 41 -2.94 -13.49 3.15
CA VAL A 41 -3.05 -12.23 3.90
C VAL A 41 -4.05 -12.40 5.04
N TYR A 42 -3.56 -12.23 6.25
CA TYR A 42 -4.34 -12.18 7.49
C TYR A 42 -4.69 -10.73 7.78
N ILE A 43 -5.97 -10.46 7.99
CA ILE A 43 -6.43 -9.15 8.43
C ILE A 43 -6.50 -9.17 9.95
N GLU A 44 -5.69 -8.33 10.59
CA GLU A 44 -5.78 -8.05 12.02
C GLU A 44 -6.35 -6.65 12.24
N SER A 45 -7.24 -6.48 13.21
CA SER A 45 -7.83 -5.18 13.52
C SER A 45 -8.27 -5.10 14.96
N ASP A 46 -8.06 -3.94 15.57
CA ASP A 46 -8.57 -3.57 16.88
C ASP A 46 -9.86 -2.71 16.81
N GLY A 47 -10.39 -2.50 15.61
CA GLY A 47 -11.55 -1.65 15.33
C GLY A 47 -11.20 -0.21 14.93
N GLU A 48 -9.95 0.22 15.09
CA GLU A 48 -9.44 1.53 14.65
C GLU A 48 -8.36 1.37 13.57
N ILE A 49 -7.49 0.38 13.73
CA ILE A 49 -6.37 0.08 12.82
C ILE A 49 -6.65 -1.23 12.11
N ILE A 50 -6.24 -1.33 10.84
CA ILE A 50 -6.29 -2.54 10.02
C ILE A 50 -4.88 -2.86 9.55
N ASP A 51 -4.40 -4.03 9.96
CA ASP A 51 -3.12 -4.58 9.53
C ASP A 51 -3.32 -5.71 8.53
N LEU A 52 -2.48 -5.70 7.49
CA LEU A 52 -2.38 -6.76 6.51
C LEU A 52 -1.10 -7.57 6.77
N VAL A 53 -1.27 -8.72 7.40
CA VAL A 53 -0.16 -9.56 7.87
C VAL A 53 0.00 -10.74 6.92
N VAL A 54 1.22 -10.97 6.41
CA VAL A 54 1.50 -12.07 5.46
C VAL A 54 2.04 -13.33 6.14
N ASN A 55 2.66 -13.19 7.31
CA ASN A 55 3.15 -14.31 8.11
C ASN A 55 3.06 -13.95 9.60
N PRO A 56 1.97 -14.32 10.30
CA PRO A 56 1.77 -13.99 11.71
C PRO A 56 2.76 -14.71 12.64
N ASP A 57 3.38 -15.80 12.19
CA ASP A 57 4.36 -16.59 12.96
C ASP A 57 5.81 -16.17 12.69
N ALA A 58 6.03 -15.02 12.02
CA ALA A 58 7.38 -14.55 11.70
C ALA A 58 8.18 -14.17 12.95
N GLU A 59 9.49 -14.46 12.95
CA GLU A 59 10.40 -13.98 13.99
C GLU A 59 10.84 -12.52 13.78
N LEU A 60 10.67 -12.00 12.55
CA LEU A 60 11.02 -10.63 12.16
C LEU A 60 9.89 -10.04 11.31
N PHE A 61 9.43 -8.86 11.72
CA PHE A 61 8.41 -8.08 11.02
C PHE A 61 9.01 -6.85 10.36
N TYR A 62 8.56 -6.56 9.13
CA TYR A 62 8.77 -5.29 8.46
C TYR A 62 7.45 -4.55 8.42
N GLU A 63 7.22 -3.69 9.40
CA GLU A 63 5.99 -2.93 9.57
C GLU A 63 6.10 -1.55 8.91
N VAL A 64 5.07 -1.18 8.16
CA VAL A 64 4.96 0.10 7.46
C VAL A 64 3.51 0.57 7.47
N HIS A 65 3.29 1.86 7.24
CA HIS A 65 1.95 2.44 7.17
C HIS A 65 1.52 2.72 5.72
N MET A 66 0.21 2.73 5.47
CA MET A 66 -0.39 2.99 4.15
C MET A 66 -1.18 4.30 4.08
N ASP A 67 -1.38 4.95 5.23
CA ASP A 67 -2.11 6.20 5.34
C ASP A 67 -1.25 7.39 4.93
N THR A 68 -1.93 8.47 4.56
CA THR A 68 -1.30 9.72 4.16
C THR A 68 -2.00 10.92 4.79
N ILE A 69 -1.41 12.10 4.61
CA ILE A 69 -2.18 13.35 4.70
C ILE A 69 -3.16 13.46 3.52
N PRO A 70 -4.15 14.39 3.54
CA PRO A 70 -4.96 14.68 2.36
C PRO A 70 -4.12 15.05 1.14
N MET A 71 -4.52 14.58 -0.03
CA MET A 71 -3.80 14.77 -1.29
C MET A 71 -3.61 16.27 -1.61
N ARG A 72 -2.35 16.65 -1.86
CA ARG A 72 -1.85 17.97 -2.26
C ARG A 72 -1.35 17.98 -3.70
N ALA A 73 -1.00 16.82 -4.27
CA ALA A 73 -0.60 16.70 -5.67
C ALA A 73 -1.15 15.42 -6.30
N GLU A 74 -1.79 15.56 -7.47
CA GLU A 74 -2.18 14.39 -8.27
C GLU A 74 -0.94 13.56 -8.66
N PRO A 75 -1.03 12.23 -8.68
CA PRO A 75 0.12 11.40 -9.02
C PRO A 75 0.54 11.54 -10.48
N PHE A 76 1.82 11.83 -10.73
CA PHE A 76 2.37 11.89 -12.09
C PHE A 76 3.85 11.47 -12.12
N VAL A 77 4.33 11.19 -13.34
CA VAL A 77 5.73 10.81 -13.58
C VAL A 77 6.43 11.89 -14.39
N ARG A 78 7.62 12.31 -13.93
CA ARG A 78 8.51 13.19 -14.69
C ARG A 78 9.90 12.57 -14.76
N GLY A 79 10.24 12.02 -15.92
CA GLY A 79 11.48 11.27 -16.10
C GLY A 79 11.49 10.00 -15.24
N ASN A 80 12.42 9.92 -14.29
CA ASN A 80 12.55 8.80 -13.36
C ASN A 80 11.93 9.06 -11.98
N ILE A 81 11.25 10.18 -11.78
CA ILE A 81 10.65 10.58 -10.50
C ILE A 81 9.14 10.40 -10.58
N VAL A 82 8.57 9.76 -9.54
CA VAL A 82 7.12 9.68 -9.30
C VAL A 82 6.78 10.73 -8.25
N TYR A 83 5.80 11.57 -8.54
CA TYR A 83 5.26 12.58 -7.64
C TYR A 83 3.85 12.16 -7.20
N GLY A 84 3.45 12.55 -6.00
CA GLY A 84 2.13 12.29 -5.43
C GLY A 84 2.13 12.51 -3.92
N THR A 85 0.93 12.39 -3.34
CA THR A 85 0.58 12.72 -1.95
C THR A 85 0.52 14.22 -1.71
#